data_AF-A0A4V2BBZ0-F1
#
_entry.id   AF-A0A4V2BBZ0-F1
#
_cell.length_a   1.000
_cell.length_b   1.000
_cell.length_c   1.000
_cell.angle_alpha   90.00
_cell.angle_beta   90.00
_cell.angle_gamma   90.00
#
_symmetry.space_group_name_H-M   'P 1'
#
loop_
_entity.id
_entity.type
_entity.pdbx_description
1 polymer ?
#
loop_
_entity_poly.entity_id
_entity_poly.type
_entity_poly.pdbx_seq_one_letter_code
_entity_poly.pdbx_strand_id
1 'polypeptide(L)'
;MHLITLTGLVFCLVAALPHYGAKNALQVSEEMKDRQVGRQLLLEAMDKLSRYQGYYAEVNGRFTRDLSRLSMPAQLGSGTWEELRRDYEISVLEVHPNRFLLLATGVNNSDRVTIDESFRLNANFVLPPPSRAYLVEEADRLLRLKQEGIEPKEGVFTRFWSLTPEEGAGLVAVGQRPPVMGERRTLEARREVASLFSAVGNQVKDTMGFDPSVSGPAENSEGAKTSAGYKENLESKDVTEWLQAAQLAQLSHRRELGRYAKRWEDLDRVSSYRFGDRMRVARNVRVHPIELSGQGKRSAYRLTLEGTTGDLMGEQFVIDDTGTMRQVRYTESLIQQLQSNTNLLENFQINPIVDDPAQKYRP
;
A
#
# COMPACT_ATOMS: atom_id res chain seq x y z
N MET A 1 -4.32 -39.99 62.92
CA MET A 1 -3.45 -39.02 62.22
C MET A 1 -3.79 -38.86 60.73
N HIS A 2 -4.08 -39.93 59.98
CA HIS A 2 -4.32 -39.84 58.53
C HIS A 2 -5.55 -39.02 58.08
N LEU A 3 -6.57 -38.91 58.92
CA LEU A 3 -7.77 -38.12 58.59
C LEU A 3 -7.49 -36.61 58.55
N ILE A 4 -6.63 -36.12 59.45
CA ILE A 4 -6.27 -34.69 59.56
C ILE A 4 -5.36 -34.27 58.41
N THR A 5 -4.48 -35.16 57.96
CA THR A 5 -3.63 -34.91 56.79
C THR A 5 -4.43 -34.91 55.49
N LEU A 6 -5.46 -35.76 55.39
CA LEU A 6 -6.33 -35.81 54.20
C LEU A 6 -7.20 -34.55 54.09
N THR A 7 -7.79 -34.09 55.20
CA THR A 7 -8.58 -32.85 55.22
C THR A 7 -7.73 -31.61 54.99
N GLY A 8 -6.52 -31.56 55.54
CA GLY A 8 -5.55 -30.49 55.24
C GLY A 8 -5.17 -30.45 53.76
N LEU A 9 -4.95 -31.59 53.13
CA LEU A 9 -4.58 -31.66 51.70
C LEU A 9 -5.75 -31.28 50.79
N VAL A 10 -6.98 -31.71 51.10
CA VAL A 10 -8.19 -31.26 50.39
C VAL A 10 -8.41 -29.76 50.56
N PHE A 11 -8.20 -29.21 51.76
CA PHE A 11 -8.34 -27.78 52.00
C PHE A 11 -7.28 -26.96 51.24
N CYS A 12 -6.02 -27.42 51.20
CA CYS A 12 -4.98 -26.80 50.38
C CYS A 12 -5.28 -26.87 48.89
N LEU A 13 -5.85 -27.98 48.40
CA LEU A 13 -6.23 -28.13 46.98
C LEU A 13 -7.42 -27.22 46.62
N VAL A 14 -8.42 -27.12 47.50
CA VAL A 14 -9.58 -26.23 47.33
C VAL A 14 -9.19 -24.76 47.46
N ALA A 15 -8.24 -24.42 48.33
CA ALA A 15 -7.70 -23.07 48.45
C ALA A 15 -6.75 -22.68 47.30
N ALA A 16 -6.08 -23.65 46.67
CA ALA A 16 -5.22 -23.40 45.51
C ALA A 16 -6.00 -23.34 44.18
N LEU A 17 -7.15 -24.01 44.08
CA LEU A 17 -8.02 -23.99 42.89
C LEU A 17 -8.40 -22.58 42.37
N PRO A 18 -8.72 -21.56 43.20
CA PRO A 18 -8.98 -20.21 42.70
C PRO A 18 -7.73 -19.51 42.14
N HIS A 19 -6.51 -19.92 42.51
CA HIS A 19 -5.28 -19.35 41.97
C HIS A 19 -4.86 -19.94 40.62
N TYR A 20 -5.37 -21.11 40.24
CA TYR A 20 -4.99 -21.80 39.00
C TYR A 20 -6.06 -21.75 37.88
N GLY A 21 -7.29 -21.29 38.15
CA GLY A 21 -8.43 -21.58 37.26
C GLY A 21 -9.33 -20.43 36.80
N ALA A 22 -9.24 -19.21 37.33
CA ALA A 22 -10.19 -18.16 37.00
C ALA A 22 -9.52 -16.96 36.34
N LYS A 23 -9.28 -17.03 35.02
CA LYS A 23 -9.34 -15.79 34.24
C LYS A 23 -10.75 -15.24 34.44
N ASN A 24 -10.88 -14.00 34.90
CA ASN A 24 -12.19 -13.39 35.10
C ASN A 24 -12.96 -13.43 33.78
N ALA A 25 -14.26 -13.74 33.79
CA ALA A 25 -15.08 -13.77 32.56
C ALA A 25 -14.98 -12.46 31.76
N LEU A 26 -14.74 -11.33 32.44
CA LEU A 26 -14.42 -10.03 31.85
C LEU A 26 -13.09 -10.04 31.06
N GLN A 27 -12.02 -10.62 31.61
CA GLN A 27 -10.73 -10.76 30.92
C GLN A 27 -10.83 -11.68 29.69
N VAL A 28 -11.59 -12.77 29.80
CA VAL A 28 -11.83 -13.66 28.65
C VAL A 28 -12.66 -12.94 27.58
N SER A 29 -13.63 -12.13 27.98
CA SER A 29 -14.43 -11.31 27.07
C SER A 29 -13.60 -10.24 26.35
N GLU A 30 -12.69 -9.57 27.06
CA GLU A 30 -11.75 -8.61 26.47
C GLU A 30 -10.77 -9.30 25.50
N GLU A 31 -10.14 -10.40 25.92
CA GLU A 31 -9.24 -11.18 25.04
C GLU A 31 -9.95 -11.65 23.76
N MET A 32 -11.22 -12.07 23.85
CA MET A 32 -12.01 -12.47 22.69
C MET A 32 -12.34 -11.29 21.77
N LYS A 33 -12.65 -10.13 22.34
CA LYS A 33 -12.92 -8.90 21.59
C LYS A 33 -11.67 -8.41 20.88
N ASP A 34 -10.53 -8.40 21.56
CA ASP A 34 -9.25 -7.98 20.98
C ASP A 34 -8.82 -8.91 19.86
N ARG A 35 -8.98 -10.23 20.05
CA ARG A 35 -8.79 -11.22 18.97
C ARG A 35 -9.72 -10.99 17.80
N GLN A 36 -10.98 -10.62 18.04
CA GLN A 36 -11.92 -10.32 16.98
C GLN A 36 -11.49 -9.11 16.16
N VAL A 37 -11.00 -8.05 16.82
CA VAL A 37 -10.47 -6.85 16.15
C VAL A 37 -9.20 -7.19 15.36
N GLY A 38 -8.26 -7.93 15.94
CA GLY A 38 -7.05 -8.38 15.25
C GLY A 38 -7.35 -9.26 14.03
N ARG A 39 -8.32 -10.17 14.14
CA ARG A 39 -8.79 -11.00 13.00
C ARG A 39 -9.47 -10.16 11.92
N GLN A 40 -10.23 -9.13 12.30
CA GLN A 40 -10.85 -8.21 11.35
C GLN A 40 -9.77 -7.44 10.55
N LEU A 41 -8.78 -6.88 11.24
CA LEU A 41 -7.63 -6.21 10.63
C LEU A 41 -6.84 -7.15 9.71
N LEU A 42 -6.64 -8.40 10.13
CA LEU A 42 -5.99 -9.41 9.31
C LEU A 42 -6.74 -9.63 7.99
N LEU A 43 -8.07 -9.84 8.03
CA LEU A 43 -8.84 -10.11 6.81
C LEU A 43 -8.80 -8.95 5.82
N GLU A 44 -8.86 -7.70 6.32
CA GLU A 44 -8.73 -6.49 5.50
C GLU A 44 -7.36 -6.42 4.83
N ALA A 45 -6.29 -6.72 5.59
CA ALA A 45 -4.95 -6.74 5.07
C ALA A 45 -4.73 -7.85 4.03
N MET A 46 -5.26 -9.06 4.28
CA MET A 46 -5.17 -10.18 3.32
C MET A 46 -5.88 -9.86 2.00
N ASP A 47 -7.04 -9.20 2.04
CA ASP A 47 -7.75 -8.75 0.84
C ASP A 47 -6.94 -7.69 0.06
N LYS A 48 -6.40 -6.66 0.74
CA LYS A 48 -5.54 -5.64 0.10
C LYS A 48 -4.25 -6.25 -0.46
N LEU A 49 -3.58 -7.13 0.27
CA LEU A 49 -2.37 -7.82 -0.20
C LEU A 49 -2.63 -8.65 -1.46
N SER A 50 -3.76 -9.37 -1.51
CA SER A 50 -4.16 -10.12 -2.71
C SER A 50 -4.41 -9.21 -3.91
N ARG A 51 -5.06 -8.05 -3.71
CA ARG A 51 -5.21 -7.05 -4.77
C ARG A 51 -3.87 -6.51 -5.24
N TYR A 52 -2.96 -6.22 -4.30
CA TYR A 52 -1.65 -5.65 -4.58
C TYR A 52 -0.72 -6.65 -5.26
N GLN A 53 -0.82 -7.96 -4.96
CA GLN A 53 -0.22 -9.02 -5.77
C GLN A 53 -0.71 -8.95 -7.22
N GLY A 54 -2.01 -8.75 -7.43
CA GLY A 54 -2.60 -8.57 -8.75
C GLY A 54 -2.10 -7.31 -9.48
N TYR A 55 -1.82 -6.21 -8.77
CA TYR A 55 -1.22 -5.00 -9.36
C TYR A 55 0.26 -5.21 -9.68
N TYR A 56 0.99 -5.88 -8.78
CA TYR A 56 2.39 -6.22 -9.01
C TYR A 56 2.55 -7.13 -10.23
N ALA A 57 1.70 -8.12 -10.40
CA ALA A 57 1.70 -9.00 -11.56
C ALA A 57 1.34 -8.28 -12.86
N GLU A 58 0.45 -7.29 -12.82
CA GLU A 58 0.11 -6.44 -13.98
C GLU A 58 1.33 -5.61 -14.45
N VAL A 59 2.15 -5.13 -13.52
CA VAL A 59 3.37 -4.36 -13.83
C VAL A 59 4.54 -5.27 -14.23
N ASN A 60 4.72 -6.40 -13.55
CA ASN A 60 5.95 -7.20 -13.64
C ASN A 60 5.77 -8.53 -14.40
N GLY A 61 4.56 -8.85 -14.86
CA GLY A 61 4.22 -10.10 -15.54
C GLY A 61 4.25 -11.35 -14.64
N ARG A 62 4.43 -11.20 -13.32
CA ARG A 62 4.49 -12.29 -12.34
C ARG A 62 4.15 -11.79 -10.93
N PHE A 63 3.63 -12.68 -10.09
CA PHE A 63 3.47 -12.42 -8.66
C PHE A 63 4.83 -12.36 -7.93
N THR A 64 4.88 -11.72 -6.77
CA THR A 64 6.10 -11.62 -5.95
C THR A 64 6.01 -12.49 -4.70
N ARG A 65 7.13 -13.11 -4.32
CA ARG A 65 7.26 -13.77 -3.00
C ARG A 65 7.61 -12.78 -1.90
N ASP A 66 8.19 -11.65 -2.27
CA ASP A 66 8.63 -10.61 -1.36
C ASP A 66 7.49 -9.60 -1.14
N LEU A 67 6.88 -9.67 0.05
CA LEU A 67 5.79 -8.78 0.45
C LEU A 67 6.23 -7.32 0.62
N SER A 68 7.52 -7.06 0.86
CA SER A 68 8.01 -5.69 0.99
C SER A 68 7.81 -4.89 -0.30
N ARG A 69 7.82 -5.58 -1.45
CA ARG A 69 7.57 -4.98 -2.77
C ARG A 69 6.13 -4.53 -2.98
N LEU A 70 5.16 -5.15 -2.30
CA LEU A 70 3.76 -4.78 -2.44
C LEU A 70 3.44 -3.42 -1.80
N SER A 71 4.31 -2.92 -0.92
CA SER A 71 4.20 -1.61 -0.27
C SER A 71 2.80 -1.33 0.28
N MET A 72 2.42 -2.00 1.37
CA MET A 72 1.11 -1.79 2.00
C MET A 72 0.95 -0.37 2.57
N PRO A 73 -0.26 0.23 2.55
CA PRO A 73 -0.51 1.49 3.25
C PRO A 73 -0.32 1.31 4.76
N ALA A 74 0.16 2.36 5.43
CA ALA A 74 0.41 2.32 6.88
C ALA A 74 -0.88 2.18 7.70
N GLN A 75 -1.97 2.78 7.22
CA GLN A 75 -3.30 2.73 7.84
C GLN A 75 -4.23 1.81 7.03
N LEU A 76 -4.99 0.99 7.76
CA LEU A 76 -6.04 0.12 7.26
C LEU A 76 -7.38 0.52 7.90
N GLY A 77 -8.48 -0.07 7.45
CA GLY A 77 -9.83 0.34 7.89
C GLY A 77 -10.04 0.17 9.40
N SER A 78 -9.49 -0.90 9.98
CA SER A 78 -9.66 -1.26 11.40
C SER A 78 -8.43 -1.02 12.29
N GLY A 79 -7.31 -0.54 11.76
CA GLY A 79 -6.06 -0.40 12.52
C GLY A 79 -4.85 -0.08 11.64
N THR A 80 -3.65 -0.34 12.14
CA THR A 80 -2.40 -0.07 11.40
C THR A 80 -1.69 -1.34 10.95
N TRP A 81 -0.89 -1.23 9.88
CA TRP A 81 -0.04 -2.32 9.40
C TRP A 81 0.98 -2.76 10.46
N GLU A 82 1.47 -1.83 11.28
CA GLU A 82 2.40 -2.12 12.37
C GLU A 82 1.75 -2.92 13.50
N GLU A 83 0.52 -2.60 13.88
CA GLU A 83 -0.27 -3.39 14.84
C GLU A 83 -0.42 -4.83 14.35
N LEU A 84 -0.84 -5.01 13.09
CA LEU A 84 -1.03 -6.34 12.52
C LEU A 84 0.24 -7.19 12.56
N ARG A 85 1.40 -6.60 12.27
CA ARG A 85 2.70 -7.32 12.27
C ARG A 85 3.19 -7.72 13.66
N ARG A 86 2.64 -7.14 14.74
CA ARG A 86 2.93 -7.59 16.10
C ARG A 86 2.19 -8.88 16.44
N ASP A 87 0.99 -9.06 15.88
CA ASP A 87 0.11 -10.18 16.22
C ASP A 87 0.16 -11.31 15.19
N TYR A 88 0.52 -11.01 13.94
CA TYR A 88 0.52 -11.96 12.83
C TYR A 88 1.80 -11.88 12.00
N GLU A 89 2.29 -13.06 11.61
CA GLU A 89 3.28 -13.23 10.56
C GLU A 89 2.55 -13.52 9.25
N ILE A 90 2.82 -12.71 8.22
CA ILE A 90 2.23 -12.88 6.89
C ILE A 90 3.35 -13.19 5.91
N SER A 91 3.16 -14.25 5.12
CA SER A 91 4.14 -14.75 4.15
C SER A 91 3.47 -15.22 2.86
N VAL A 92 4.25 -15.34 1.80
CA VAL A 92 3.81 -15.94 0.54
C VAL A 92 4.29 -17.39 0.50
N LEU A 93 3.35 -18.33 0.61
CA LEU A 93 3.64 -19.77 0.62
C LEU A 93 4.04 -20.24 -0.77
N GLU A 94 3.27 -19.84 -1.79
CA GLU A 94 3.43 -20.28 -3.17
C GLU A 94 3.38 -19.09 -4.13
N VAL A 95 4.25 -19.11 -5.14
CA VAL A 95 4.28 -18.14 -6.24
C VAL A 95 4.55 -18.88 -7.54
N HIS A 96 3.59 -18.82 -8.45
CA HIS A 96 3.68 -19.28 -9.83
C HIS A 96 3.33 -18.12 -10.76
N PRO A 97 3.57 -18.21 -12.09
CA PRO A 97 3.23 -17.13 -13.02
C PRO A 97 1.77 -16.66 -12.91
N ASN A 98 0.83 -17.60 -12.68
CA ASN A 98 -0.61 -17.35 -12.68
C ASN A 98 -1.30 -17.69 -11.34
N ARG A 99 -0.55 -17.93 -10.26
CA ARG A 99 -1.10 -18.29 -8.95
C ARG A 99 -0.23 -17.75 -7.84
N PHE A 100 -0.85 -17.39 -6.72
CA PHE A 100 -0.15 -17.19 -5.47
C PHE A 100 -0.98 -17.72 -4.30
N LEU A 101 -0.32 -18.02 -3.19
CA LEU A 101 -0.99 -18.34 -1.94
C LEU A 101 -0.36 -17.55 -0.81
N LEU A 102 -1.13 -16.64 -0.21
CA LEU A 102 -0.73 -15.94 0.99
C LEU A 102 -1.13 -16.76 2.22
N LEU A 103 -0.26 -16.77 3.23
CA LEU A 103 -0.48 -17.39 4.52
C LEU A 103 -0.24 -16.36 5.62
N ALA A 104 -1.20 -16.22 6.52
CA ALA A 104 -1.05 -15.52 7.77
C ALA A 104 -1.16 -16.51 8.95
N THR A 105 -0.23 -16.40 9.88
CA THR A 105 -0.18 -17.20 11.11
C THR A 105 -0.05 -16.27 12.31
N GLY A 106 -0.85 -16.49 13.34
CA GLY A 106 -0.72 -15.74 14.59
C GLY A 106 0.59 -16.03 15.30
N VAL A 107 1.23 -14.99 15.82
CA VAL A 107 2.53 -15.11 16.54
C VAL A 107 2.32 -15.74 17.92
N ASN A 108 1.26 -15.33 18.62
CA ASN A 108 0.93 -15.77 19.98
C ASN A 108 -0.44 -16.45 20.08
N ASN A 109 -0.99 -16.90 18.95
CA ASN A 109 -2.28 -17.57 18.90
C ASN A 109 -2.26 -18.65 17.80
N SER A 110 -3.30 -19.49 17.76
CA SER A 110 -3.38 -20.57 16.78
C SER A 110 -4.05 -20.16 15.47
N ASP A 111 -4.28 -18.87 15.24
CA ASP A 111 -5.03 -18.40 14.08
C ASP A 111 -4.22 -18.61 12.80
N ARG A 112 -4.90 -19.11 11.78
CA ARG A 112 -4.32 -19.38 10.47
C ARG A 112 -5.31 -18.98 9.40
N VAL A 113 -4.86 -18.15 8.45
CA VAL A 113 -5.65 -17.71 7.29
C VAL A 113 -4.82 -17.86 6.03
N THR A 114 -5.45 -18.33 4.95
CA THR A 114 -4.88 -18.32 3.61
C THR A 114 -5.81 -17.64 2.62
N ILE A 115 -5.25 -16.95 1.64
CA ILE A 115 -5.98 -16.40 0.49
C ILE A 115 -5.21 -16.66 -0.79
N ASP A 116 -5.92 -17.05 -1.84
CA ASP A 116 -5.35 -17.32 -3.17
C ASP A 116 -5.64 -16.19 -4.17
N GLU A 117 -5.17 -16.35 -5.41
CA GLU A 117 -5.40 -15.40 -6.51
C GLU A 117 -6.87 -15.21 -6.88
N SER A 118 -7.73 -16.15 -6.49
CA SER A 118 -9.18 -16.13 -6.71
C SER A 118 -9.95 -15.56 -5.51
N PHE A 119 -9.25 -14.94 -4.55
CA PHE A 119 -9.82 -14.39 -3.32
C PHE A 119 -10.58 -15.42 -2.45
N ARG A 120 -10.21 -16.70 -2.54
CA ARG A 120 -10.77 -17.74 -1.67
C ARG A 120 -10.06 -17.74 -0.33
N LEU A 121 -10.77 -17.29 0.69
CA LEU A 121 -10.29 -17.31 2.08
C LEU A 121 -10.56 -18.66 2.73
N ASN A 122 -9.52 -19.25 3.32
CA ASN A 122 -9.65 -20.38 4.24
C ASN A 122 -9.05 -19.97 5.58
N ALA A 123 -9.81 -20.15 6.66
CA ALA A 123 -9.36 -19.86 8.01
C ALA A 123 -9.72 -21.01 8.96
N ASN A 124 -8.95 -21.20 10.01
CA ASN A 124 -9.27 -22.17 11.07
C ASN A 124 -10.13 -21.56 12.20
N PHE A 125 -10.71 -20.39 11.96
CA PHE A 125 -11.63 -19.72 12.86
C PHE A 125 -12.82 -19.14 12.08
N VAL A 126 -13.88 -18.81 12.79
CA VAL A 126 -15.05 -18.14 12.20
C VAL A 126 -14.67 -16.73 11.78
N LEU A 127 -14.73 -16.45 10.48
CA LEU A 127 -14.37 -15.16 9.91
C LEU A 127 -15.24 -14.05 10.53
N PRO A 128 -14.66 -13.06 11.25
CA PRO A 128 -15.43 -11.91 11.69
C PRO A 128 -15.90 -11.09 10.48
N PRO A 129 -17.00 -10.33 10.63
CA PRO A 129 -17.38 -9.37 9.59
C PRO A 129 -16.27 -8.32 9.42
N PRO A 130 -16.00 -7.84 8.18
CA PRO A 130 -15.05 -6.76 7.94
C PRO A 130 -15.52 -5.47 8.62
N SER A 131 -14.60 -4.53 8.89
CA SER A 131 -14.99 -3.30 9.57
C SER A 131 -15.87 -2.44 8.69
N ARG A 132 -16.77 -1.69 9.34
CA ARG A 132 -17.62 -0.73 8.63
C ARG A 132 -16.77 0.31 7.90
N ALA A 133 -15.67 0.76 8.51
CA ALA A 133 -14.73 1.70 7.90
C ALA A 133 -14.12 1.13 6.61
N TYR A 134 -13.67 -0.12 6.62
CA TYR A 134 -13.16 -0.80 5.43
C TYR A 134 -14.22 -0.96 4.34
N LEU A 135 -15.43 -1.36 4.71
CA LEU A 135 -16.53 -1.51 3.75
C LEU A 135 -16.93 -0.17 3.12
N VAL A 136 -16.85 0.92 3.88
CA VAL A 136 -17.06 2.28 3.37
C VAL A 136 -15.96 2.68 2.38
N GLU A 137 -14.70 2.39 2.69
CA GLU A 137 -13.57 2.57 1.76
C GLU A 137 -13.79 1.79 0.46
N GLU A 138 -14.24 0.54 0.56
CA GLU A 138 -14.51 -0.33 -0.57
C GLU A 138 -15.67 0.17 -1.45
N ALA A 139 -16.76 0.67 -0.85
CA ALA A 139 -17.84 1.30 -1.58
C ALA A 139 -17.37 2.52 -2.38
N ASP A 140 -16.59 3.39 -1.74
CA ASP A 140 -16.02 4.57 -2.36
C ASP A 140 -15.09 4.22 -3.52
N ARG A 141 -14.25 3.19 -3.34
CA ARG A 141 -13.39 2.66 -4.40
C ARG A 141 -14.22 2.19 -5.60
N LEU A 142 -15.23 1.34 -5.37
CA LEU A 142 -16.09 0.80 -6.42
C LEU A 142 -16.82 1.90 -7.19
N LEU A 143 -17.35 2.91 -6.49
CA LEU A 143 -18.01 4.06 -7.11
C LEU A 143 -17.03 4.87 -7.97
N ARG A 144 -15.82 5.16 -7.46
CA ARG A 144 -14.80 5.94 -8.21
C ARG A 144 -14.37 5.21 -9.47
N LEU A 145 -14.09 3.91 -9.35
CA LEU A 145 -13.70 3.09 -10.51
C LEU A 145 -14.79 3.06 -11.57
N LYS A 146 -16.06 2.90 -11.16
CA LYS A 146 -17.18 2.86 -12.09
C LYS A 146 -17.41 4.21 -12.77
N GLN A 147 -17.25 5.34 -12.06
CA GLN A 147 -17.33 6.68 -12.64
C GLN A 147 -16.24 6.92 -13.71
N GLU A 148 -15.04 6.40 -13.47
CA GLU A 148 -13.87 6.53 -14.37
C GLU A 148 -13.86 5.46 -15.48
N GLY A 149 -14.88 4.59 -15.55
CA GLY A 149 -14.97 3.51 -16.53
C GLY A 149 -13.93 2.41 -16.36
N ILE A 150 -13.32 2.30 -15.18
CA ILE A 150 -12.35 1.26 -14.84
C ILE A 150 -13.09 0.08 -14.23
N GLU A 151 -12.90 -1.12 -14.78
CA GLU A 151 -13.47 -2.32 -14.18
C GLU A 151 -12.78 -2.63 -12.84
N PRO A 152 -13.53 -2.76 -11.73
CA PRO A 152 -12.95 -3.15 -10.47
C PRO A 152 -12.55 -4.62 -10.53
N LYS A 153 -11.29 -4.91 -10.19
CA LYS A 153 -10.89 -6.28 -9.87
C LYS A 153 -11.73 -6.77 -8.68
N GLU A 154 -12.16 -8.02 -8.74
CA GLU A 154 -12.84 -8.68 -7.63
C GLU A 154 -11.96 -8.67 -6.38
N GLY A 155 -12.60 -8.71 -5.23
CA GLY A 155 -11.99 -8.80 -3.90
C GLY A 155 -12.93 -9.60 -3.00
N VAL A 156 -12.46 -10.01 -1.83
CA VAL A 156 -13.25 -10.83 -0.88
C VAL A 156 -14.58 -10.15 -0.53
N PHE A 157 -14.56 -8.82 -0.44
CA PHE A 157 -15.64 -8.01 0.13
C PHE A 157 -16.43 -7.21 -0.90
N THR A 158 -16.15 -7.33 -2.20
CA THR A 158 -16.87 -6.59 -3.25
C THR A 158 -18.39 -6.84 -3.22
N ARG A 159 -18.79 -8.08 -2.89
CA ARG A 159 -20.19 -8.53 -2.75
C ARG A 159 -21.00 -7.85 -1.63
N PHE A 160 -20.39 -7.02 -0.80
CA PHE A 160 -21.11 -6.26 0.24
C PHE A 160 -21.86 -5.07 -0.34
N TRP A 161 -21.49 -4.62 -1.54
CA TRP A 161 -22.09 -3.47 -2.20
C TRP A 161 -22.60 -3.84 -3.59
N SER A 162 -23.79 -3.34 -3.93
CA SER A 162 -24.30 -3.35 -5.30
C SER A 162 -24.33 -1.92 -5.82
N LEU A 163 -23.84 -1.69 -7.03
CA LEU A 163 -23.84 -0.38 -7.66
C LEU A 163 -25.10 -0.24 -8.51
N THR A 164 -25.97 0.70 -8.14
CA THR A 164 -27.23 0.98 -8.84
C THR A 164 -27.26 2.42 -9.35
N PRO A 165 -27.69 2.68 -10.59
CA PRO A 165 -27.96 4.04 -11.03
C PRO A 165 -29.16 4.61 -10.26
N GLU A 166 -29.08 5.86 -9.85
CA GLU A 166 -30.15 6.56 -9.13
C GLU A 166 -30.41 7.93 -9.76
N GLU A 167 -31.69 8.27 -9.95
CA GLU A 167 -32.11 9.56 -10.51
C GLU A 167 -31.59 10.72 -9.64
N GLY A 168 -30.87 11.66 -10.27
CA GLY A 168 -30.33 12.86 -9.61
C GLY A 168 -28.97 12.69 -8.92
N ALA A 169 -28.57 11.48 -8.51
CA ALA A 169 -27.29 11.22 -7.84
C ALA A 169 -26.26 10.49 -8.71
N GLY A 170 -26.64 10.08 -9.92
CA GLY A 170 -25.78 9.34 -10.84
C GLY A 170 -25.69 7.85 -10.45
N LEU A 171 -24.72 7.50 -9.59
CA LEU A 171 -24.43 6.13 -9.18
C LEU A 171 -24.35 6.01 -7.66
N VAL A 172 -25.01 4.99 -7.11
CA VAL A 172 -25.11 4.77 -5.65
C VAL A 172 -24.72 3.34 -5.32
N ALA A 173 -23.96 3.17 -4.22
CA ALA A 173 -23.64 1.89 -3.65
C ALA A 173 -24.69 1.55 -2.56
N VAL A 174 -25.36 0.42 -2.72
CA VAL A 174 -26.37 -0.08 -1.79
C VAL A 174 -25.87 -1.35 -1.11
N GLY A 175 -25.78 -1.32 0.21
CA GLY A 175 -25.21 -2.41 0.98
C GLY A 175 -26.13 -3.63 1.04
N GLN A 176 -25.58 -4.80 0.74
CA GLN A 176 -26.33 -6.05 0.59
C GLN A 176 -26.19 -6.98 1.80
N ARG A 177 -25.21 -6.74 2.66
CA ARG A 177 -24.85 -7.64 3.77
C ARG A 177 -24.50 -6.85 5.03
N PRO A 178 -24.76 -7.39 6.24
CA PRO A 178 -24.29 -6.77 7.48
C PRO A 178 -22.76 -6.66 7.47
N PRO A 179 -22.15 -5.60 8.01
CA PRO A 179 -22.76 -4.54 8.81
C PRO A 179 -23.38 -3.37 8.02
N VAL A 180 -23.32 -3.36 6.69
CA VAL A 180 -23.76 -2.22 5.85
C VAL A 180 -25.10 -2.45 5.15
N MET A 181 -25.87 -3.45 5.57
CA MET A 181 -27.13 -3.83 4.91
C MET A 181 -28.11 -2.64 4.86
N GLY A 182 -28.58 -2.31 3.66
CA GLY A 182 -29.49 -1.20 3.43
C GLY A 182 -28.86 0.19 3.48
N GLU A 183 -27.57 0.31 3.86
CA GLU A 183 -26.86 1.58 3.77
C GLU A 183 -26.76 2.02 2.31
N ARG A 184 -26.95 3.32 2.07
CA ARG A 184 -26.81 3.94 0.76
C ARG A 184 -25.64 4.89 0.80
N ARG A 185 -24.79 4.82 -0.22
CA ARG A 185 -23.62 5.67 -0.32
C ARG A 185 -23.47 6.22 -1.72
N THR A 186 -23.40 7.54 -1.80
CA THR A 186 -23.01 8.29 -2.99
C THR A 186 -21.57 8.75 -2.81
N LEU A 187 -20.89 9.03 -3.91
CA LEU A 187 -19.64 9.80 -3.82
C LEU A 187 -20.00 11.22 -3.44
N GLU A 188 -19.72 11.60 -2.20
CA GLU A 188 -19.86 12.99 -1.77
C GLU A 188 -19.02 13.88 -2.70
N ALA A 189 -19.60 15.01 -3.15
CA ALA A 189 -18.87 16.04 -3.86
C ALA A 189 -17.83 16.66 -2.92
N ARG A 190 -16.64 16.06 -2.92
CA ARG A 190 -15.38 16.64 -2.44
C ARG A 190 -15.48 17.34 -1.08
N ARG A 191 -15.66 16.56 -0.01
CA ARG A 191 -14.76 16.78 1.13
C ARG A 191 -13.45 16.11 0.76
N GLU A 192 -12.46 16.92 0.38
CA GLU A 192 -11.09 16.45 0.54
C GLU A 192 -10.97 15.99 1.99
N VAL A 193 -10.89 14.68 2.18
CA VAL A 193 -10.63 14.01 3.48
C VAL A 193 -9.29 14.51 4.10
N ALA A 194 -8.59 15.43 3.41
CA ALA A 194 -7.67 16.37 4.00
C ALA A 194 -8.16 16.99 5.31
N SER A 195 -9.45 17.28 5.51
CA SER A 195 -9.89 17.98 6.73
C SER A 195 -9.99 17.14 8.01
N LEU A 196 -10.08 15.81 7.93
CA LEU A 196 -10.08 14.96 9.13
C LEU A 196 -8.65 14.60 9.57
N PHE A 197 -7.72 14.49 8.62
CA PHE A 197 -6.33 14.17 8.91
C PHE A 197 -5.41 15.40 9.05
N SER A 198 -5.77 16.56 8.46
CA SER A 198 -5.10 17.83 8.78
C SER A 198 -5.46 18.33 10.17
N ALA A 199 -6.66 18.04 10.66
CA ALA A 199 -7.06 18.35 12.03
C ALA A 199 -6.19 17.60 13.05
N VAL A 200 -5.94 16.30 12.82
CA VAL A 200 -5.02 15.49 13.64
C VAL A 200 -3.56 15.96 13.48
N GLY A 201 -3.13 16.27 12.25
CA GLY A 201 -1.77 16.79 11.99
C GLY A 201 -1.51 18.17 12.60
N ASN A 202 -2.52 19.04 12.62
CA ASN A 202 -2.45 20.36 13.26
C ASN A 202 -2.51 20.22 14.79
N GLN A 203 -3.33 19.30 15.32
CA GLN A 203 -3.39 19.03 16.75
C GLN A 203 -2.06 18.44 17.27
N VAL A 204 -1.37 17.59 16.50
CA VAL A 204 -0.01 17.12 16.82
C VAL A 204 1.03 18.24 16.70
N LYS A 205 0.91 19.12 15.70
CA LYS A 205 1.81 20.29 15.56
C LYS A 205 1.67 21.31 16.69
N ASP A 206 0.45 21.59 17.13
CA ASP A 206 0.17 22.51 18.24
C ASP A 206 0.60 21.91 19.59
N THR A 207 0.56 20.57 19.72
CA THR A 207 1.06 19.88 20.93
C THR A 207 2.60 19.72 20.93
N MET A 208 3.24 19.74 19.76
CA MET A 208 4.71 19.57 19.63
C MET A 208 5.48 20.88 19.37
N GLY A 209 4.81 22.03 19.39
CA GLY A 209 5.48 23.34 19.42
C GLY A 209 6.44 23.61 18.25
N PHE A 210 6.12 23.14 17.05
CA PHE A 210 6.95 23.40 15.88
C PHE A 210 6.62 24.78 15.29
N ASP A 211 7.36 25.79 15.74
CA ASP A 211 7.38 27.12 15.13
C ASP A 211 8.20 27.06 13.82
N PRO A 212 7.61 27.32 12.64
CA PRO A 212 8.33 27.24 11.36
C PRO A 212 9.31 28.39 11.11
N SER A 213 9.56 29.26 12.10
CA SER A 213 10.34 30.48 11.94
C SER A 213 11.82 30.42 12.40
N VAL A 214 12.33 29.28 12.90
CA VAL A 214 13.75 29.18 13.30
C VAL A 214 14.56 28.33 12.33
N SER A 215 15.14 29.01 11.35
CA SER A 215 16.24 28.54 10.51
C SER A 215 17.60 28.83 11.17
N GLY A 216 18.43 27.79 11.37
CA GLY A 216 19.86 27.95 11.68
C GLY A 216 20.42 26.88 12.64
N PRO A 217 21.68 26.44 12.46
CA PRO A 217 22.20 25.20 13.04
C PRO A 217 22.64 25.39 14.49
N ALA A 218 22.35 24.40 15.34
CA ALA A 218 23.00 24.27 16.64
C ALA A 218 23.50 22.84 16.83
N GLU A 219 24.82 22.74 16.98
CA GLU A 219 25.58 21.57 17.36
C GLU A 219 25.13 20.99 18.71
N ASN A 220 25.51 19.72 18.89
CA ASN A 220 25.61 18.99 20.16
C ASN A 220 24.31 18.47 20.78
N SER A 221 23.91 17.29 20.32
CA SER A 221 23.41 16.24 21.22
C SER A 221 23.86 14.87 20.72
N GLU A 222 24.91 14.34 21.36
CA GLU A 222 25.23 12.92 21.30
C GLU A 222 24.06 12.12 21.90
N GLY A 223 23.61 11.07 21.21
CA GLY A 223 22.79 10.02 21.84
C GLY A 223 21.49 9.58 21.15
N ALA A 224 21.15 10.06 19.96
CA ALA A 224 20.07 9.49 19.17
C ALA A 224 20.63 8.81 17.91
N LYS A 225 20.66 7.47 17.91
CA LYS A 225 20.88 6.68 16.68
C LYS A 225 19.65 6.82 15.78
N THR A 226 19.57 7.93 15.04
CA THR A 226 18.75 8.03 13.82
C THR A 226 19.43 7.22 12.73
N SER A 227 19.08 5.93 12.63
CA SER A 227 19.49 5.09 11.51
C SER A 227 18.68 5.46 10.26
N ALA A 228 19.00 6.58 9.64
CA ALA A 228 18.74 6.86 8.24
C ALA A 228 20.00 7.52 7.70
N GLY A 229 20.99 6.68 7.39
CA GLY A 229 22.25 7.13 6.80
C GLY A 229 21.94 7.90 5.53
N TYR A 230 22.21 9.21 5.56
CA TYR A 230 22.28 10.07 4.39
C TYR A 230 23.18 9.39 3.35
N LYS A 231 22.63 9.03 2.19
CA LYS A 231 23.46 8.72 1.02
C LYS A 231 23.67 10.02 0.25
N GLU A 232 24.89 10.56 0.32
CA GLU A 232 25.30 11.76 -0.43
C GLU A 232 25.32 11.54 -1.94
N ASN A 233 25.36 10.29 -2.40
CA ASN A 233 25.34 9.92 -3.82
C ASN A 233 24.24 8.88 -4.07
N LEU A 234 23.34 9.21 -5.01
CA LEU A 234 22.34 8.29 -5.53
C LEU A 234 22.99 7.34 -6.52
N GLU A 235 23.05 6.07 -6.18
CA GLU A 235 23.49 5.04 -7.12
C GLU A 235 22.39 4.81 -8.18
N SER A 236 22.78 4.50 -9.42
CA SER A 236 21.83 4.17 -10.49
C SER A 236 20.82 3.08 -10.10
N LYS A 237 21.21 2.17 -9.20
CA LYS A 237 20.36 1.12 -8.66
C LYS A 237 19.21 1.66 -7.79
N ASP A 238 19.49 2.69 -7.00
CA ASP A 238 18.49 3.33 -6.14
C ASP A 238 17.42 4.00 -7.03
N VAL A 239 17.81 4.63 -8.14
CA VAL A 239 16.88 5.21 -9.11
C VAL A 239 15.94 4.16 -9.73
N THR A 240 16.46 3.01 -10.15
CA THR A 240 15.63 1.92 -10.71
C THR A 240 14.61 1.39 -9.70
N GLU A 241 15.02 1.22 -8.44
CA GLU A 241 14.11 0.80 -7.35
C GLU A 241 12.98 1.83 -7.16
N TRP A 242 13.31 3.11 -7.20
CA TRP A 242 12.34 4.19 -7.02
C TRP A 242 11.29 4.21 -8.12
N LEU A 243 11.73 4.02 -9.37
CA LEU A 243 10.86 3.99 -10.53
C LEU A 243 9.89 2.81 -10.48
N GLN A 244 10.38 1.63 -10.11
CA GLN A 244 9.55 0.43 -9.94
C GLN A 244 8.53 0.63 -8.81
N ALA A 245 8.96 1.18 -7.67
CA ALA A 245 8.08 1.49 -6.57
C ALA A 245 7.01 2.52 -6.97
N ALA A 246 7.40 3.59 -7.67
CA ALA A 246 6.50 4.64 -8.13
C ALA A 246 5.48 4.11 -9.14
N GLN A 247 5.90 3.26 -10.08
CA GLN A 247 5.01 2.64 -11.05
C GLN A 247 3.94 1.77 -10.37
N LEU A 248 4.35 0.93 -9.43
CA LEU A 248 3.41 0.10 -8.67
C LEU A 248 2.47 0.97 -7.83
N ALA A 249 2.98 1.99 -7.15
CA ALA A 249 2.18 2.89 -6.33
C ALA A 249 1.19 3.69 -7.17
N GLN A 250 1.57 4.14 -8.38
CA GLN A 250 0.66 4.82 -9.30
C GLN A 250 -0.47 3.90 -9.79
N LEU A 251 -0.14 2.66 -10.17
CA LEU A 251 -1.16 1.69 -10.55
C LEU A 251 -2.11 1.41 -9.37
N SER A 252 -1.55 1.19 -8.18
CA SER A 252 -2.34 0.97 -6.95
C SER A 252 -3.23 2.16 -6.66
N HIS A 253 -2.70 3.39 -6.71
CA HIS A 253 -3.47 4.62 -6.51
C HIS A 253 -4.61 4.76 -7.53
N ARG A 254 -4.36 4.48 -8.82
CA ARG A 254 -5.41 4.49 -9.84
C ARG A 254 -6.48 3.45 -9.58
N ARG A 255 -6.10 2.23 -9.16
CA ARG A 255 -7.04 1.13 -8.89
C ARG A 255 -7.77 1.28 -7.55
N GLU A 256 -7.27 2.08 -6.61
CA GLU A 256 -7.93 2.36 -5.33
C GLU A 256 -8.75 3.67 -5.35
N LEU A 257 -8.31 4.67 -6.11
CA LEU A 257 -8.90 6.02 -6.09
C LEU A 257 -9.50 6.47 -7.42
N GLY A 258 -9.43 5.63 -8.46
CA GLY A 258 -9.97 5.90 -9.79
C GLY A 258 -9.13 6.83 -10.66
N ARG A 259 -8.07 7.42 -10.11
CA ARG A 259 -7.26 8.44 -10.79
C ARG A 259 -5.78 8.28 -10.48
N TYR A 260 -4.92 8.80 -11.36
CA TYR A 260 -3.49 8.89 -11.07
C TYR A 260 -3.19 9.95 -9.99
N ALA A 261 -2.15 9.70 -9.21
CA ALA A 261 -1.69 10.64 -8.19
C ALA A 261 -0.97 11.81 -8.85
N LYS A 262 -1.22 13.04 -8.37
CA LYS A 262 -0.58 14.26 -8.89
C LYS A 262 0.61 14.70 -8.05
N ARG A 263 0.75 14.17 -6.83
CA ARG A 263 1.79 14.50 -5.85
C ARG A 263 2.39 13.22 -5.28
N TRP A 264 3.60 13.31 -4.76
CA TRP A 264 4.28 12.18 -4.11
C TRP A 264 3.55 11.76 -2.83
N GLU A 265 3.06 12.73 -2.06
CA GLU A 265 2.32 12.48 -0.82
C GLU A 265 0.97 11.77 -1.06
N ASP A 266 0.43 11.86 -2.27
CA ASP A 266 -0.78 11.11 -2.63
C ASP A 266 -0.46 9.61 -2.78
N LEU A 267 0.75 9.26 -3.26
CA LEU A 267 1.20 7.86 -3.37
C LEU A 267 1.46 7.21 -2.02
N ASP A 268 1.83 8.01 -1.01
CA ASP A 268 2.03 7.52 0.37
C ASP A 268 0.74 7.01 1.03
N ARG A 269 -0.43 7.35 0.46
CA ARG A 269 -1.72 6.82 0.92
C ARG A 269 -1.95 5.36 0.55
N VAL A 270 -1.26 4.88 -0.48
CA VAL A 270 -1.38 3.50 -0.99
C VAL A 270 -0.06 2.75 -0.89
N SER A 271 0.97 3.36 -0.28
CA SER A 271 2.32 2.81 -0.22
C SER A 271 3.05 3.19 1.06
N SER A 272 3.72 2.22 1.69
CA SER A 272 4.64 2.46 2.81
C SER A 272 6.02 2.95 2.39
N TYR A 273 6.26 3.16 1.09
CA TYR A 273 7.55 3.56 0.56
C TYR A 273 8.01 4.95 1.03
N ARG A 274 7.08 5.84 1.41
CA ARG A 274 7.32 7.24 1.84
C ARG A 274 8.00 8.07 0.75
N PHE A 275 7.35 8.17 -0.41
CA PHE A 275 7.80 9.00 -1.53
C PHE A 275 8.00 10.45 -1.12
N GLY A 276 7.10 11.05 -0.33
CA GLY A 276 7.24 12.45 0.08
C GLY A 276 8.55 12.72 0.82
N ASP A 277 8.95 11.81 1.71
CA ASP A 277 10.20 11.93 2.48
C ASP A 277 11.42 11.63 1.61
N ARG A 278 11.39 10.54 0.84
CA ARG A 278 12.54 10.12 0.01
C ARG A 278 12.87 11.11 -1.10
N MET A 279 11.86 11.73 -1.71
CA MET A 279 12.05 12.70 -2.80
C MET A 279 12.57 14.06 -2.31
N ARG A 280 12.40 14.41 -1.03
CA ARG A 280 12.97 15.65 -0.45
C ARG A 280 14.47 15.57 -0.17
N VAL A 281 15.01 14.35 -0.07
CA VAL A 281 16.37 14.11 0.45
C VAL A 281 17.39 13.88 -0.68
N ALA A 282 16.96 13.70 -1.93
CA ALA A 282 17.84 13.50 -3.08
C ALA A 282 18.65 14.78 -3.41
N ARG A 283 19.93 14.81 -3.02
CA ARG A 283 20.91 15.76 -3.61
C ARG A 283 21.40 15.16 -4.93
N ASN A 284 21.59 15.99 -5.95
CA ASN A 284 22.07 15.64 -7.30
C ASN A 284 21.03 15.13 -8.32
N VAL A 285 19.78 14.91 -7.91
CA VAL A 285 18.67 14.57 -8.81
C VAL A 285 17.43 15.35 -8.39
N ARG A 286 16.89 16.18 -9.29
CA ARG A 286 15.55 16.75 -9.17
C ARG A 286 14.54 15.77 -9.74
N VAL A 287 13.65 15.31 -8.88
CA VAL A 287 12.51 14.49 -9.28
C VAL A 287 11.31 15.39 -9.43
N HIS A 288 10.83 15.54 -10.67
CA HIS A 288 9.66 16.36 -10.93
C HIS A 288 8.39 15.63 -10.47
N PRO A 289 7.37 16.36 -9.96
CA PRO A 289 6.07 15.79 -9.64
C PRO A 289 5.49 15.04 -10.83
N ILE A 290 4.61 14.07 -10.57
CA ILE A 290 3.98 13.28 -11.63
C ILE A 290 3.18 14.19 -12.57
N GLU A 291 3.62 14.26 -13.82
CA GLU A 291 2.88 14.94 -14.89
C GLU A 291 1.92 13.95 -15.55
N LEU A 292 0.67 14.37 -15.74
CA LEU A 292 -0.29 13.63 -16.55
C LEU A 292 -0.26 14.22 -17.96
N SER A 293 0.38 13.52 -18.89
CA SER A 293 0.34 13.87 -20.30
C SER A 293 -0.83 13.17 -20.97
N GLY A 294 -1.87 13.94 -21.32
CA GLY A 294 -3.02 13.45 -22.07
C GLY A 294 -4.04 14.54 -22.33
N GLN A 295 -4.29 14.87 -23.61
CA GLN A 295 -5.55 15.46 -24.05
C GLN A 295 -6.47 14.30 -24.46
N GLY A 296 -7.49 14.00 -23.66
CA GLY A 296 -8.51 12.97 -23.95
C GLY A 296 -8.47 11.71 -23.06
N LYS A 297 -9.15 10.64 -23.49
CA LYS A 297 -9.36 9.37 -22.73
C LYS A 297 -8.09 8.54 -22.44
N ARG A 298 -6.91 9.04 -22.80
CA ARG A 298 -5.63 8.34 -22.56
C ARG A 298 -4.71 9.22 -21.71
N SER A 299 -4.50 8.81 -20.46
CA SER A 299 -3.68 9.53 -19.48
C SER A 299 -2.37 8.78 -19.31
N ALA A 300 -1.32 9.24 -20.00
CA ALA A 300 0.03 8.74 -19.72
C ALA A 300 0.61 9.52 -18.54
N TYR A 301 1.12 8.80 -17.53
CA TYR A 301 1.88 9.45 -16.46
C TYR A 301 3.34 9.57 -16.87
N ARG A 302 3.93 10.69 -16.51
CA ARG A 302 5.31 11.04 -16.82
C ARG A 302 6.04 11.36 -15.54
N LEU A 303 7.17 10.71 -15.36
CA LEU A 303 8.11 10.96 -14.30
C LEU A 303 9.41 11.44 -14.92
N THR A 304 9.81 12.65 -14.57
CA THR A 304 11.05 13.26 -15.06
C THR A 304 12.06 13.32 -13.92
N LEU A 305 13.20 12.70 -14.14
CA LEU A 305 14.39 12.79 -13.30
C LEU A 305 15.38 13.72 -13.99
N GLU A 306 15.83 14.76 -13.33
CA GLU A 306 16.81 15.70 -13.86
C GLU A 306 18.06 15.63 -12.99
N GLY A 307 19.19 15.24 -13.56
CA GLY A 307 20.45 15.26 -12.84
C GLY A 307 20.89 16.72 -12.62
N THR A 308 21.28 17.09 -11.41
CA THR A 308 21.80 18.44 -11.14
C THR A 308 23.32 18.52 -11.18
N THR A 309 24.02 17.37 -11.36
CA THR A 309 25.48 17.24 -11.53
C THR A 309 25.84 15.92 -12.23
N GLY A 310 26.77 15.93 -13.21
CA GLY A 310 27.26 14.72 -13.94
C GLY A 310 26.70 14.57 -15.38
N ASP A 311 27.04 13.47 -16.08
CA ASP A 311 26.68 13.21 -17.49
C ASP A 311 25.16 12.98 -17.75
N LEU A 312 24.37 12.83 -16.69
CA LEU A 312 22.92 12.69 -16.77
C LEU A 312 22.27 14.08 -16.76
N MET A 313 21.95 14.61 -17.95
CA MET A 313 21.18 15.86 -18.07
C MET A 313 19.71 15.64 -17.72
N GLY A 314 19.13 14.48 -18.07
CA GLY A 314 17.79 14.10 -17.64
C GLY A 314 17.35 12.72 -18.11
N GLU A 315 16.33 12.17 -17.46
CA GLU A 315 15.73 10.89 -17.77
C GLU A 315 14.22 10.97 -17.56
N GLN A 316 13.46 10.57 -18.56
CA GLN A 316 12.01 10.68 -18.56
C GLN A 316 11.39 9.29 -18.74
N PHE A 317 10.53 8.93 -17.79
CA PHE A 317 9.74 7.72 -17.81
C PHE A 317 8.31 8.10 -18.15
N VAL A 318 7.79 7.59 -19.25
CA VAL A 318 6.39 7.75 -19.66
C VAL A 318 5.74 6.38 -19.57
N ILE A 319 4.73 6.24 -18.73
CA ILE A 319 3.93 5.04 -18.64
C ILE A 319 2.53 5.36 -19.12
N ASP A 320 2.05 4.55 -20.07
CA ASP A 320 0.71 4.71 -20.63
C ASP A 320 -0.38 4.03 -19.77
N ASP A 321 -1.64 4.18 -20.21
CA ASP A 321 -2.79 3.59 -19.52
C ASP A 321 -2.77 2.06 -19.45
N THR A 322 -1.94 1.41 -20.27
CA THR A 322 -1.76 -0.05 -20.34
C THR A 322 -0.67 -0.54 -19.40
N GLY A 323 0.03 0.36 -18.70
CA GLY A 323 1.16 0.04 -17.84
C GLY A 323 2.48 -0.13 -18.59
N THR A 324 2.50 0.10 -19.91
CA THR A 324 3.72 0.00 -20.72
C THR A 324 4.63 1.18 -20.42
N MET A 325 5.88 0.90 -20.04
CA MET A 325 6.87 1.92 -19.72
C MET A 325 7.77 2.25 -20.92
N ARG A 326 7.92 3.53 -21.20
CA ARG A 326 8.90 4.08 -22.14
C ARG A 326 9.89 4.93 -21.36
N GLN A 327 11.16 4.61 -21.48
CA GLN A 327 12.26 5.37 -20.90
C GLN A 327 12.95 6.17 -22.00
N VAL A 328 13.12 7.47 -21.77
CA VAL A 328 13.85 8.37 -22.65
C VAL A 328 14.97 8.99 -21.83
N ARG A 329 16.22 8.65 -22.19
CA ARG A 329 17.40 9.17 -21.51
C ARG A 329 18.01 10.30 -22.34
N TYR A 330 18.17 11.47 -21.73
CA TYR A 330 18.80 12.64 -22.32
C TYR A 330 20.22 12.78 -21.76
N THR A 331 21.22 12.53 -22.61
CA THR A 331 22.63 12.81 -22.31
C THR A 331 23.08 14.04 -23.07
N GLU A 332 24.13 14.69 -22.58
CA GLU A 332 24.74 15.84 -23.25
C GLU A 332 25.15 15.52 -24.69
N SER A 333 25.63 14.30 -24.94
CA SER A 333 25.96 13.77 -26.26
C SER A 333 24.74 13.62 -27.20
N LEU A 334 23.59 13.18 -26.67
CA LEU A 334 22.35 13.03 -27.45
C LEU A 334 21.79 14.40 -27.85
N ILE A 335 21.84 15.37 -26.93
CA ILE A 335 21.40 16.75 -27.20
C ILE A 335 22.32 17.40 -28.24
N GLN A 336 23.64 17.24 -28.14
CA GLN A 336 24.59 17.71 -29.15
C GLN A 336 24.33 17.06 -30.52
N GLN A 337 24.04 15.76 -30.55
CA GLN A 337 23.69 15.05 -31.80
C GLN A 337 22.37 15.57 -32.40
N LEU A 338 21.33 15.77 -31.59
CA LEU A 338 20.03 16.32 -32.03
C LEU A 338 20.14 17.77 -32.50
N GLN A 339 20.97 18.60 -31.85
CA GLN A 339 21.24 19.98 -32.25
C GLN A 339 22.08 20.07 -33.53
N SER A 340 22.98 19.10 -33.75
CA SER A 340 23.80 19.01 -34.97
C SER A 340 23.02 18.50 -36.20
N ASN A 341 21.91 17.77 -35.99
CA ASN A 341 21.11 17.14 -37.05
C ASN A 341 19.66 17.66 -37.04
N THR A 342 19.46 18.89 -37.50
CA THR A 342 18.15 19.56 -37.62
C THR A 342 17.15 18.91 -38.62
N ASN A 343 17.47 17.76 -39.23
CA ASN A 343 16.61 17.08 -40.22
C ASN A 343 16.10 15.67 -39.82
N LEU A 344 16.31 15.19 -38.59
CA LEU A 344 15.92 13.82 -38.20
C LEU A 344 14.59 13.70 -37.42
N LEU A 345 13.89 14.80 -37.17
CA LEU A 345 12.63 14.77 -36.40
C LEU A 345 11.44 14.13 -37.14
N GLU A 346 11.55 13.83 -38.44
CA GLU A 346 10.46 13.18 -39.20
C GLU A 346 10.50 11.64 -39.16
N ASN A 347 11.58 10.99 -38.69
CA ASN A 347 11.73 9.52 -38.81
C ASN A 347 12.12 8.77 -37.52
N PHE A 348 11.98 9.37 -36.34
CA PHE A 348 12.19 8.63 -35.08
C PHE A 348 11.03 7.66 -34.77
N GLN A 349 11.02 6.50 -35.44
CA GLN A 349 10.47 5.28 -34.86
C GLN A 349 11.45 4.80 -33.77
N ILE A 350 11.06 5.00 -32.51
CA ILE A 350 11.78 4.49 -31.35
C ILE A 350 11.68 2.96 -31.41
N ASN A 351 12.73 2.29 -31.87
CA ASN A 351 12.88 0.86 -31.65
C ASN A 351 13.05 0.64 -30.14
N PRO A 352 12.18 -0.12 -29.48
CA PRO A 352 12.40 -0.49 -28.08
C PRO A 352 13.72 -1.24 -27.98
N ILE A 353 14.53 -0.89 -26.98
CA ILE A 353 15.70 -1.69 -26.60
C ILE A 353 15.15 -3.03 -26.12
N VAL A 354 15.22 -4.04 -26.97
CA VAL A 354 15.00 -5.43 -26.59
C VAL A 354 16.31 -5.88 -25.98
N ASP A 355 16.35 -6.01 -24.65
CA ASP A 355 17.41 -6.77 -23.98
C ASP A 355 17.19 -8.25 -24.34
N ASP A 356 17.76 -8.68 -25.47
CA ASP A 356 17.83 -10.09 -25.84
C ASP A 356 19.13 -10.70 -25.27
N PRO A 357 19.05 -11.55 -24.23
CA PRO A 357 20.23 -12.21 -23.68
C PRO A 357 20.84 -13.28 -24.62
N ALA A 358 20.29 -13.52 -25.81
CA ALA A 358 20.74 -14.58 -26.71
C ALA A 358 21.88 -14.22 -27.69
N GLN A 359 22.35 -12.96 -27.77
CA GLN A 359 23.39 -12.59 -28.75
C GLN A 359 24.84 -12.81 -28.30
N LYS A 360 25.09 -13.34 -27.09
CA LYS A 360 26.47 -13.58 -26.61
C LYS A 360 27.16 -14.83 -27.15
N TYR A 361 26.48 -15.68 -27.92
CA TYR A 361 27.10 -16.84 -28.53
C TYR A 361 26.47 -17.17 -29.88
N ARG A 362 27.04 -16.63 -30.96
CA ARG A 362 27.21 -17.37 -32.22
C ARG A 362 28.58 -17.04 -32.82
N PRO A 363 29.27 -18.06 -33.37
CA PRO A 363 30.68 -18.00 -33.78
C PRO A 363 30.94 -17.05 -34.95
#